data_AF-A0A1H3M5W8-F1
#
_entry.id   AF-A0A1H3M5W8-F1
#
_cell.length_a   1.000
_cell.length_b   1.000
_cell.length_c   1.000
_cell.angle_alpha   90.00
_cell.angle_beta   90.00
_cell.angle_gamma   90.00
#
_symmetry.space_group_name_H-M   'P 1'
#
loop_
_entity.id
_entity.type
_entity.pdbx_description
1 polymer ?
#
loop_
_entity_poly.entity_id
_entity_poly.type
_entity_poly.pdbx_seq_one_letter_code
_entity_poly.pdbx_strand_id
1 'polypeptide(L)'
;MRNFCNIKKIIIVLVAIVVIAVGYYIFQSINSPAKAVAKQENPVQLASEQPKNEIKKAAPSRFNGQERKVVYLTFDDGPGKYTAELLNILKQNDAKATFFLIGKNVKQFPELVKREKEEGHYVGMHSMTHNFKKLYTDGEYVNEMKEDQNLIANVIGESPKLTRPPYGSMPGLNEALRNKVVEANFKVWIGQLTL
;
A
#
# COMPACT_ATOMS: atom_id res chain seq x y z
N MET A 1 -18.12 72.40 36.85
CA MET A 1 -18.23 71.03 37.42
C MET A 1 -18.68 69.94 36.44
N ARG A 2 -18.87 70.18 35.11
CA ARG A 2 -19.28 69.14 34.13
C ARG A 2 -18.13 68.33 33.50
N ASN A 3 -16.89 68.83 33.50
CA ASN A 3 -15.78 68.23 32.74
C ASN A 3 -15.15 66.99 33.42
N PHE A 4 -15.22 66.90 34.75
CA PHE A 4 -14.65 65.77 35.51
C PHE A 4 -15.48 64.47 35.36
N CYS A 5 -16.79 64.58 35.11
CA CYS A 5 -17.67 63.42 34.95
C CYS A 5 -17.46 62.72 33.58
N ASN A 6 -17.15 63.49 32.53
CA ASN A 6 -16.89 62.94 31.20
C ASN A 6 -15.53 62.24 31.12
N ILE A 7 -14.50 62.75 31.78
CA ILE A 7 -13.17 62.12 31.81
C ILE A 7 -13.23 60.73 32.48
N LYS A 8 -13.95 60.58 33.59
CA LYS A 8 -14.12 59.26 34.24
C LYS A 8 -14.85 58.26 33.35
N LYS A 9 -15.86 58.70 32.60
CA LYS A 9 -16.57 57.84 31.63
C LYS A 9 -15.66 57.42 30.48
N ILE A 10 -14.83 58.33 29.96
CA ILE A 10 -13.85 58.03 28.90
C ILE A 10 -12.81 57.01 29.39
N ILE A 11 -12.31 57.15 30.61
CA ILE A 11 -11.35 56.19 31.20
C ILE A 11 -11.99 54.81 31.36
N ILE A 12 -13.22 54.72 31.83
CA ILE A 12 -13.93 53.43 31.98
C ILE A 12 -14.12 52.74 30.62
N VAL A 13 -14.49 53.50 29.59
CA VAL A 13 -14.65 52.96 28.22
C VAL A 13 -13.31 52.48 27.65
N LEU A 14 -12.24 53.24 27.85
CA LEU A 14 -10.89 52.83 27.41
C LEU A 14 -10.43 51.55 28.10
N VAL A 15 -10.65 51.42 29.42
CA VAL A 15 -10.32 50.20 30.17
C VAL A 15 -11.13 49.01 29.66
N ALA A 16 -12.42 49.18 29.39
CA ALA A 16 -13.26 48.12 28.84
C ALA A 16 -12.77 47.64 27.47
N ILE A 17 -12.37 48.54 26.58
CA ILE A 17 -11.81 48.21 25.25
C ILE A 17 -10.52 47.41 25.38
N VAL A 18 -9.64 47.80 26.31
CA VAL A 18 -8.37 47.08 26.56
C VAL A 18 -8.65 45.67 27.08
N VAL A 19 -9.59 45.50 28.00
CA VAL A 19 -9.96 44.17 28.54
C VAL A 19 -10.51 43.27 27.43
N ILE A 20 -11.35 43.80 26.54
CA ILE A 20 -11.89 43.05 25.41
C ILE A 20 -10.79 42.66 24.42
N ALA A 21 -9.87 43.57 24.11
CA ALA A 21 -8.75 43.31 23.20
C ALA A 21 -7.79 42.24 23.76
N VAL A 22 -7.49 42.30 25.05
CA VAL A 22 -6.66 41.30 25.75
C VAL A 22 -7.38 39.95 25.77
N GLY A 23 -8.67 39.92 26.10
CA GLY A 23 -9.48 38.70 26.05
C GLY A 23 -9.52 38.07 24.66
N TYR A 24 -9.63 38.88 23.61
CA TYR A 24 -9.59 38.42 22.21
C TYR A 24 -8.23 37.83 21.84
N TYR A 25 -7.13 38.46 22.26
CA TYR A 25 -5.78 37.93 22.04
C TYR A 25 -5.53 36.60 22.77
N ILE A 26 -6.01 36.47 24.01
CA ILE A 26 -5.92 35.22 24.77
C ILE A 26 -6.76 34.12 24.10
N PHE A 27 -7.98 34.45 23.66
CA PHE A 27 -8.85 33.51 22.94
C PHE A 27 -8.22 33.01 21.63
N GLN A 28 -7.61 33.92 20.84
CA GLN A 28 -6.86 33.52 19.64
C GLN A 28 -5.62 32.69 19.95
N SER A 29 -4.91 32.95 21.05
CA SER A 29 -3.75 32.16 21.49
C SER A 29 -4.14 30.72 21.88
N ILE A 30 -5.33 30.53 22.43
CA ILE A 30 -5.85 29.22 22.82
C ILE A 30 -6.38 28.46 21.58
N ASN A 31 -7.06 29.13 20.66
CA ASN A 31 -7.69 28.52 19.48
C ASN A 31 -6.81 28.51 18.21
N SER A 32 -5.52 28.82 18.33
CA SER A 32 -4.64 28.85 17.17
C SER A 32 -4.36 27.42 16.64
N PRO A 33 -4.64 27.13 15.36
CA PRO A 33 -4.49 25.79 14.78
C PRO A 33 -3.03 25.29 14.77
N ALA A 34 -2.05 26.17 15.00
CA ALA A 34 -0.65 25.80 15.14
C ALA A 34 -0.37 24.82 16.30
N LYS A 35 -1.17 24.87 17.39
CA LYS A 35 -1.05 23.88 18.50
C LYS A 35 -1.65 22.52 18.17
N ALA A 36 -2.57 22.43 17.22
CA ALA A 36 -3.17 21.16 16.79
C ALA A 36 -2.23 20.35 15.88
N VAL A 37 -1.31 21.01 15.16
CA VAL A 37 -0.34 20.35 14.26
C VAL A 37 0.92 19.93 15.01
N ALA A 38 1.34 20.65 16.05
CA ALA A 38 2.54 20.34 16.84
C ALA A 38 2.39 19.11 17.79
N LYS A 39 1.21 18.51 17.89
CA LYS A 39 0.93 17.35 18.77
C LYS A 39 0.61 16.05 18.01
N GLN A 40 0.78 16.02 16.69
CA GLN A 40 0.85 14.76 15.95
C GLN A 40 2.31 14.29 15.86
N GLU A 41 2.87 13.91 17.01
CA GLU A 41 3.92 12.89 17.01
C GLU A 41 3.20 11.57 16.68
N ASN A 42 3.15 11.19 15.40
CA ASN A 42 2.88 9.80 15.05
C ASN A 42 4.10 9.01 15.53
N PRO A 43 4.00 8.18 16.59
CA PRO A 43 5.08 7.26 16.88
C PRO A 43 5.17 6.35 15.66
N VAL A 44 6.32 6.35 14.98
CA VAL A 44 6.65 5.26 14.04
C VAL A 44 6.77 4.03 14.92
N GLN A 45 5.66 3.34 15.11
CA GLN A 45 5.66 2.02 15.73
C GLN A 45 6.41 1.13 14.75
N LEU A 46 7.63 0.73 15.11
CA LEU A 46 8.38 -0.25 14.33
C LEU A 46 7.44 -1.44 14.12
N ALA A 47 7.36 -1.91 12.88
CA ALA A 47 6.58 -3.10 12.51
C ALA A 47 7.01 -4.39 13.24
N SER A 48 7.94 -4.31 14.20
CA SER A 48 8.29 -5.35 15.14
C SER A 48 7.25 -5.59 16.24
N GLU A 49 6.27 -4.70 16.42
CA GLU A 49 5.28 -4.81 17.53
C GLU A 49 3.93 -5.43 17.15
N GLN A 50 3.73 -5.81 15.88
CA GLN A 50 2.57 -6.64 15.57
C GLN A 50 2.75 -8.00 16.26
N PRO A 51 1.74 -8.51 17.02
CA PRO A 51 1.82 -9.85 17.58
C PRO A 51 2.02 -10.82 16.42
N LYS A 52 3.22 -11.41 16.36
CA LYS A 52 3.49 -12.60 15.55
C LYS A 52 2.65 -13.72 16.15
N ASN A 53 1.38 -13.78 15.75
CA ASN A 53 0.68 -15.05 15.77
C ASN A 53 1.53 -15.94 14.86
N GLU A 54 2.31 -16.85 15.46
CA GLU A 54 3.00 -17.89 14.73
C GLU A 54 1.94 -18.81 14.13
N ILE A 55 1.36 -18.39 13.01
CA ILE A 55 0.63 -19.28 12.14
C ILE A 55 1.70 -20.24 11.63
N LYS A 56 1.70 -21.46 12.18
CA LYS A 56 2.62 -22.53 11.78
C LYS A 56 2.70 -22.54 10.26
N LYS A 57 3.91 -22.32 9.75
CA LYS A 57 4.19 -22.15 8.32
C LYS A 57 3.82 -23.41 7.56
N ALA A 58 2.58 -23.48 7.10
CA ALA A 58 2.03 -24.60 6.36
C ALA A 58 2.47 -24.55 4.88
N ALA A 59 3.78 -24.37 4.63
CA ALA A 59 4.31 -24.87 3.37
C ALA A 59 4.06 -26.38 3.40
N PRO A 60 3.53 -27.00 2.33
CA PRO A 60 3.41 -28.45 2.29
C PRO A 60 4.82 -29.03 2.40
N SER A 61 5.17 -29.45 3.61
CA SER A 61 6.46 -30.05 3.91
C SER A 61 6.54 -31.42 3.27
N ARG A 62 5.41 -32.02 2.86
CA ARG A 62 5.34 -33.35 2.28
C ARG A 62 4.82 -33.35 0.85
N PHE A 63 5.54 -34.03 -0.04
CA PHE A 63 5.09 -34.42 -1.38
C PHE A 63 5.36 -35.92 -1.53
N ASN A 64 4.36 -36.71 -1.90
CA ASN A 64 4.42 -38.18 -1.88
C ASN A 64 4.95 -38.78 -0.56
N GLY A 65 4.57 -38.19 0.58
CA GLY A 65 4.95 -38.69 1.91
C GLY A 65 6.36 -38.34 2.39
N GLN A 66 7.19 -37.68 1.57
CA GLN A 66 8.56 -37.29 1.94
C GLN A 66 8.67 -35.81 2.31
N GLU A 67 9.48 -35.52 3.33
CA GLU A 67 9.82 -34.14 3.68
C GLU A 67 10.66 -33.48 2.58
N ARG A 68 10.18 -32.34 2.07
CA ARG A 68 10.87 -31.56 1.04
C ARG A 68 10.98 -30.09 1.41
N LYS A 69 12.09 -29.49 1.03
CA LYS A 69 12.26 -28.03 1.03
C LYS A 69 11.62 -27.48 -0.24
N VAL A 70 10.85 -26.41 -0.11
CA VAL A 70 10.21 -25.72 -1.24
C VAL A 70 10.77 -24.31 -1.33
N VAL A 71 11.20 -23.93 -2.53
CA VAL A 71 11.62 -22.57 -2.87
C VAL A 71 10.64 -22.03 -3.90
N TYR A 72 10.10 -20.84 -3.65
CA TYR A 72 9.22 -20.14 -4.59
C TYR A 72 10.05 -19.08 -5.30
N LEU A 73 10.42 -19.35 -6.55
CA LEU A 73 11.03 -18.35 -7.42
C LEU A 73 9.95 -17.38 -7.87
N THR A 74 10.22 -16.08 -7.71
CA THR A 74 9.27 -15.05 -8.06
C THR A 74 9.94 -13.95 -8.88
N PHE A 75 9.33 -13.54 -9.98
CA PHE A 75 9.85 -12.53 -10.89
C PHE A 75 8.86 -11.37 -11.02
N ASP A 76 9.37 -10.14 -10.96
CA ASP A 76 8.59 -8.90 -11.03
C ASP A 76 8.81 -8.16 -12.33
N ASP A 77 7.98 -7.14 -12.55
CA ASP A 77 8.12 -6.14 -13.61
C ASP A 77 8.02 -6.67 -15.04
N GLY A 78 7.64 -7.94 -15.20
CA GLY A 78 7.47 -8.60 -16.49
C GLY A 78 6.10 -8.38 -17.14
N PRO A 79 5.86 -9.01 -18.30
CA PRO A 79 6.88 -9.64 -19.14
C PRO A 79 7.79 -8.62 -19.83
N GLY A 80 8.92 -9.08 -20.37
CA GLY A 80 9.82 -8.24 -21.15
C GLY A 80 10.77 -9.04 -22.03
N LYS A 81 11.75 -8.37 -22.62
CA LYS A 81 12.67 -8.95 -23.63
C LYS A 81 13.42 -10.22 -23.20
N TYR A 82 13.62 -10.43 -21.89
CA TYR A 82 14.33 -11.59 -21.35
C TYR A 82 13.39 -12.71 -20.83
N THR A 83 12.08 -12.47 -20.77
CA THR A 83 11.13 -13.43 -20.20
C THR A 83 11.12 -14.74 -21.00
N ALA A 84 11.21 -14.67 -22.34
CA ALA A 84 11.22 -15.88 -23.17
C ALA A 84 12.45 -16.77 -22.90
N GLU A 85 13.62 -16.16 -22.69
CA GLU A 85 14.86 -16.85 -22.35
C GLU A 85 14.77 -17.45 -20.94
N LEU A 86 14.24 -16.70 -19.97
CA LEU A 86 14.00 -17.19 -18.62
C LEU A 86 13.04 -18.40 -18.60
N LEU A 87 11.96 -18.36 -19.37
CA LEU A 87 11.03 -19.49 -19.51
C LEU A 87 11.73 -20.73 -20.08
N ASN A 88 12.61 -20.56 -21.07
CA ASN A 88 13.42 -21.67 -21.59
C ASN A 88 14.30 -22.30 -20.49
N ILE A 89 14.96 -21.47 -19.67
CA ILE A 89 15.80 -21.95 -18.57
C ILE A 89 14.97 -22.67 -17.52
N LEU A 90 13.81 -22.12 -17.13
CA LEU A 90 12.92 -22.75 -16.16
C LEU A 90 12.44 -24.12 -16.67
N LYS A 91 12.02 -24.19 -17.94
CA LYS A 91 11.60 -25.43 -18.58
C LYS A 91 12.71 -26.48 -18.65
N GLN A 92 13.94 -26.09 -19.01
CA GLN A 92 15.10 -26.98 -19.06
C GLN A 92 15.43 -27.61 -17.69
N ASN A 93 15.11 -26.90 -16.61
CA ASN A 93 15.36 -27.35 -15.24
C ASN A 93 14.11 -27.94 -14.55
N ASP A 94 13.02 -28.16 -15.31
CA ASP A 94 11.69 -28.52 -14.79
C ASP A 94 11.21 -27.66 -13.59
N ALA A 95 11.65 -26.40 -13.56
CA ALA A 95 11.34 -25.47 -12.48
C ALA A 95 10.02 -24.74 -12.77
N LYS A 96 9.19 -24.58 -11.73
CA LYS A 96 8.00 -23.71 -11.76
C LYS A 96 8.27 -22.45 -10.95
N ALA A 97 7.60 -21.37 -11.33
CA ALA A 97 7.86 -20.02 -10.82
C ALA A 97 6.55 -19.23 -10.72
N THR A 98 6.63 -18.05 -10.11
CA THR A 98 5.52 -17.10 -9.98
C THR A 98 5.91 -15.77 -10.60
N PHE A 99 5.16 -15.30 -11.59
CA PHE A 99 5.39 -14.03 -12.25
C PHE A 99 4.36 -13.01 -11.76
N PHE A 100 4.81 -11.80 -11.45
CA PHE A 100 3.93 -10.69 -11.11
C PHE A 100 4.13 -9.59 -12.12
N LEU A 101 3.08 -9.32 -12.88
CA LEU A 101 3.17 -8.59 -14.13
C LEU A 101 2.71 -7.16 -13.96
N ILE A 102 3.30 -6.23 -14.71
CA ILE A 102 2.76 -4.87 -14.80
C ILE A 102 1.78 -4.84 -15.98
N GLY A 103 0.57 -4.32 -15.77
CA GLY A 103 -0.48 -4.39 -16.80
C GLY A 103 -0.13 -3.75 -18.14
N LYS A 104 0.77 -2.75 -18.18
CA LYS A 104 1.31 -2.20 -19.45
C LYS A 104 2.04 -3.28 -20.26
N ASN A 105 2.79 -4.14 -19.59
CA ASN A 105 3.57 -5.21 -20.21
C ASN A 105 2.68 -6.40 -20.59
N VAL A 106 1.62 -6.67 -19.81
CA VAL A 106 0.58 -7.65 -20.17
C VAL A 106 -0.04 -7.30 -21.53
N LYS A 107 -0.34 -6.01 -21.75
CA LYS A 107 -0.85 -5.53 -23.06
C LYS A 107 0.18 -5.66 -24.17
N GLN A 108 1.46 -5.44 -23.87
CA GLN A 108 2.55 -5.44 -24.84
C GLN A 108 2.99 -6.86 -25.25
N PHE A 109 2.92 -7.83 -24.33
CA PHE A 109 3.44 -9.18 -24.51
C PHE A 109 2.41 -10.27 -24.11
N PRO A 110 1.17 -10.24 -24.63
CA PRO A 110 0.14 -11.21 -24.24
C PRO A 110 0.53 -12.66 -24.54
N GLU A 111 1.35 -12.89 -25.57
CA GLU A 111 1.88 -14.22 -25.91
C GLU A 111 2.80 -14.78 -24.81
N LEU A 112 3.60 -13.93 -24.16
CA LEU A 112 4.47 -14.36 -23.06
C LEU A 112 3.66 -14.65 -21.80
N VAL A 113 2.63 -13.84 -21.50
CA VAL A 113 1.71 -14.11 -20.38
C VAL A 113 0.99 -15.44 -20.56
N LYS A 114 0.52 -15.73 -21.79
CA LYS A 114 -0.10 -17.01 -22.11
C LYS A 114 0.89 -18.17 -21.92
N ARG A 115 2.12 -17.99 -22.39
CA ARG A 115 3.19 -19.00 -22.26
C ARG A 115 3.56 -19.27 -20.80
N GLU A 116 3.66 -18.25 -19.96
CA GLU A 116 3.88 -18.41 -18.51
C GLU A 116 2.81 -19.34 -17.91
N LYS A 117 1.54 -19.11 -18.24
CA LYS A 117 0.44 -19.97 -17.76
C LYS A 117 0.50 -21.39 -18.34
N GLU A 118 0.67 -21.53 -19.65
CA GLU A 118 0.68 -22.82 -20.36
C GLU A 118 1.85 -23.72 -19.92
N GLU A 119 3.00 -23.14 -19.54
CA GLU A 119 4.16 -23.88 -19.00
C GLU A 119 4.04 -24.20 -17.49
N GLY A 120 2.91 -23.85 -16.87
CA GLY A 120 2.55 -24.24 -15.50
C GLY A 120 3.07 -23.28 -14.42
N HIS A 121 3.44 -22.06 -14.78
CA HIS A 121 3.80 -21.01 -13.82
C HIS A 121 2.54 -20.32 -13.26
N TYR A 122 2.66 -19.71 -12.09
CA TYR A 122 1.62 -18.83 -11.58
C TYR A 122 1.81 -17.42 -12.16
N VAL A 123 0.71 -16.80 -12.60
CA VAL A 123 0.69 -15.42 -13.08
C VAL A 123 -0.14 -14.59 -12.11
N GLY A 124 0.44 -13.51 -11.56
CA GLY A 124 -0.19 -12.61 -10.61
C GLY A 124 0.02 -11.14 -10.98
N MET A 125 -0.53 -10.25 -10.17
CA MET A 125 -0.58 -8.82 -10.49
C MET A 125 0.53 -8.03 -9.79
N HIS A 126 1.08 -7.04 -10.50
CA HIS A 126 2.10 -6.09 -10.03
C HIS A 126 1.76 -4.64 -10.35
N SER A 127 0.47 -4.31 -10.33
CA SER A 127 -0.12 -3.00 -10.62
C SER A 127 -0.08 -2.59 -12.10
N MET A 128 -0.64 -1.41 -12.39
CA MET A 128 -0.65 -0.84 -13.73
C MET A 128 0.52 0.11 -13.95
N THR A 129 0.78 0.97 -12.96
CA THR A 129 1.69 2.11 -13.09
C THR A 129 3.03 1.88 -12.43
N HIS A 130 3.11 0.96 -11.47
CA HIS A 130 4.25 0.79 -10.59
C HIS A 130 4.67 2.14 -9.95
N ASN A 131 3.71 3.02 -9.64
CA ASN A 131 3.98 4.34 -9.07
C ASN A 131 3.64 4.38 -7.58
N PHE A 132 4.64 4.61 -6.73
CA PHE A 132 4.47 4.60 -5.28
C PHE A 132 3.36 5.57 -4.80
N LYS A 133 3.35 6.80 -5.32
CA LYS A 133 2.39 7.82 -4.90
C LYS A 133 0.96 7.40 -5.25
N LYS A 134 0.72 6.97 -6.49
CA LYS A 134 -0.61 6.51 -6.91
C LYS A 134 -1.09 5.33 -6.06
N LEU A 135 -0.24 4.33 -5.90
CA LEU A 135 -0.59 3.09 -5.21
C LEU A 135 -0.91 3.33 -3.73
N TYR A 136 -0.08 4.10 -3.03
CA TYR A 136 -0.09 4.13 -1.57
C TYR A 136 -0.54 5.45 -0.98
N THR A 137 -0.18 6.58 -1.60
CA THR A 137 -0.60 7.91 -1.13
C THR A 137 -1.99 8.24 -1.62
N ASP A 138 -2.26 8.02 -2.91
CA ASP A 138 -3.56 8.29 -3.52
C ASP A 138 -4.55 7.12 -3.32
N GLY A 139 -4.03 5.96 -2.90
CA GLY A 139 -4.83 4.81 -2.48
C GLY A 139 -5.36 3.93 -3.61
N GLU A 140 -4.72 3.98 -4.78
CA GLU A 140 -5.15 3.28 -5.99
C GLU A 140 -4.72 1.80 -6.06
N TYR A 141 -4.05 1.28 -5.04
CA TYR A 141 -3.50 -0.09 -5.05
C TYR A 141 -4.51 -1.15 -5.53
N VAL A 142 -5.71 -1.20 -4.94
CA VAL A 142 -6.72 -2.22 -5.29
C VAL A 142 -7.30 -2.00 -6.68
N ASN A 143 -7.46 -0.74 -7.10
CA ASN A 143 -7.96 -0.40 -8.43
C ASN A 143 -6.97 -0.83 -9.50
N GLU A 144 -5.67 -0.52 -9.31
CA GLU A 144 -4.63 -0.95 -10.24
C GLU A 144 -4.48 -2.47 -10.29
N MET A 145 -4.55 -3.17 -9.15
CA MET A 145 -4.52 -4.64 -9.13
C MET A 145 -5.74 -5.28 -9.82
N LYS A 146 -6.91 -4.64 -9.74
CA LYS A 146 -8.13 -5.12 -10.40
C LYS A 146 -8.08 -4.88 -11.91
N GLU A 147 -7.58 -3.73 -12.35
CA GLU A 147 -7.36 -3.46 -13.77
C GLU A 147 -6.37 -4.47 -14.38
N ASP A 148 -5.25 -4.70 -13.70
CA ASP A 148 -4.24 -5.67 -14.11
C ASP A 148 -4.78 -7.12 -14.12
N GLN A 149 -5.55 -7.51 -13.09
CA GLN A 149 -6.24 -8.81 -13.04
C GLN A 149 -7.15 -9.03 -14.25
N ASN A 150 -7.87 -7.99 -14.69
CA ASN A 150 -8.75 -8.09 -15.86
C ASN A 150 -7.94 -8.30 -17.15
N LEU A 151 -6.81 -7.60 -17.30
CA LEU A 151 -5.93 -7.77 -18.46
C LEU A 151 -5.36 -9.19 -18.51
N ILE A 152 -4.88 -9.70 -17.38
CA ILE A 152 -4.38 -11.07 -17.28
C ILE A 152 -5.51 -12.05 -17.59
N ALA A 153 -6.69 -11.88 -17.00
CA ALA A 153 -7.83 -12.76 -17.23
C ALA A 153 -8.28 -12.83 -18.69
N ASN A 154 -8.20 -11.71 -19.41
CA ASN A 154 -8.50 -11.68 -20.85
C ASN A 154 -7.49 -12.49 -21.69
N VAL A 155 -6.27 -12.70 -21.19
CA VAL A 155 -5.23 -13.48 -21.88
C VAL A 155 -5.28 -14.96 -21.50
N ILE A 156 -5.47 -15.27 -20.22
CA ILE A 156 -5.31 -16.64 -19.69
C ILE A 156 -6.62 -17.32 -19.27
N GLY A 157 -7.76 -16.62 -19.34
CA GLY A 157 -9.08 -17.18 -19.04
C GLY A 157 -9.39 -17.40 -17.55
N GLU A 158 -8.54 -16.94 -16.65
CA GLU A 158 -8.73 -17.00 -15.20
C GLU A 158 -8.32 -15.69 -14.53
N SER A 159 -8.93 -15.34 -13.40
CA SER A 159 -8.61 -14.12 -12.64
C SER A 159 -7.75 -14.45 -11.42
N PRO A 160 -6.42 -14.25 -11.48
CA PRO A 160 -5.54 -14.56 -10.35
C PRO A 160 -5.86 -13.71 -9.13
N LYS A 161 -5.52 -14.20 -7.94
CA LYS A 161 -5.83 -13.51 -6.67
C LYS A 161 -4.59 -12.98 -5.96
N LEU A 162 -3.41 -13.44 -6.34
CA LEU A 162 -2.17 -13.05 -5.68
C LEU A 162 -1.60 -11.78 -6.32
N THR A 163 -1.28 -10.81 -5.47
CA THR A 163 -0.65 -9.54 -5.82
C THR A 163 0.73 -9.48 -5.16
N ARG A 164 1.69 -8.85 -5.84
CA ARG A 164 2.96 -8.42 -5.24
C ARG A 164 2.94 -6.90 -5.18
N PRO A 165 3.07 -6.27 -4.01
CA PRO A 165 3.10 -4.82 -3.95
C PRO A 165 4.40 -4.27 -4.56
N PRO A 166 4.36 -3.34 -5.52
CA PRO A 166 5.53 -2.57 -5.94
C PRO A 166 6.24 -1.97 -4.74
N TYR A 167 7.56 -2.08 -4.66
CA TYR A 167 8.36 -1.58 -3.53
C TYR A 167 8.14 -2.29 -2.17
N GLY A 168 7.39 -3.41 -2.14
CA GLY A 168 7.02 -4.10 -0.91
C GLY A 168 5.79 -3.48 -0.23
N SER A 169 5.23 -4.20 0.75
CA SER A 169 4.00 -3.75 1.42
C SER A 169 4.24 -2.63 2.43
N MET A 170 5.46 -2.49 2.97
CA MET A 170 5.76 -1.53 4.03
C MET A 170 6.62 -0.38 3.50
N PRO A 171 6.31 0.88 3.90
CA PRO A 171 5.18 1.32 4.74
C PRO A 171 3.87 1.57 3.95
N GLY A 172 3.88 1.40 2.62
CA GLY A 172 2.83 1.92 1.74
C GLY A 172 1.45 1.30 1.93
N LEU A 173 1.37 -0.02 2.11
CA LEU A 173 0.13 -0.76 2.29
C LEU A 173 -0.36 -0.66 3.76
N ASN A 174 -0.85 0.53 4.12
CA ASN A 174 -1.42 0.84 5.42
C ASN A 174 -2.69 0.02 5.72
N GLU A 175 -3.22 0.13 6.95
CA GLU A 175 -4.37 -0.66 7.40
C GLU A 175 -5.61 -0.49 6.52
N ALA A 176 -5.94 0.74 6.14
CA ALA A 176 -7.09 1.03 5.28
C ALA A 176 -6.95 0.35 3.91
N LEU A 177 -5.74 0.34 3.32
CA LEU A 177 -5.50 -0.36 2.05
C LEU A 177 -5.51 -1.89 2.23
N ARG A 178 -4.99 -2.42 3.33
CA ARG A 178 -5.07 -3.86 3.62
C ARG A 178 -6.52 -4.35 3.75
N ASN A 179 -7.40 -3.57 4.38
CA ASN A 179 -8.82 -3.90 4.47
C ASN A 179 -9.46 -3.97 3.08
N LYS A 180 -9.19 -2.96 2.22
CA LYS A 180 -9.66 -2.98 0.82
C LYS A 180 -9.13 -4.18 0.03
N VAL A 181 -7.87 -4.59 0.26
CA VAL A 181 -7.28 -5.79 -0.37
C VAL A 181 -8.05 -7.04 0.03
N VAL A 182 -8.39 -7.20 1.31
CA VAL A 182 -9.16 -8.34 1.82
C VAL A 182 -10.59 -8.32 1.28
N GLU A 183 -11.26 -7.17 1.30
CA GLU A 183 -12.61 -6.97 0.74
C GLU A 183 -12.67 -7.32 -0.75
N ALA A 184 -11.63 -6.97 -1.51
CA ALA A 184 -11.50 -7.32 -2.92
C ALA A 184 -11.08 -8.79 -3.18
N ASN A 185 -10.92 -9.59 -2.12
CA ASN A 185 -10.48 -10.99 -2.16
C ASN A 185 -9.11 -11.17 -2.85
N PHE A 186 -8.21 -10.20 -2.68
CA PHE A 186 -6.82 -10.32 -3.08
C PHE A 186 -5.97 -10.90 -1.94
N LYS A 187 -4.87 -11.56 -2.33
CA LYS A 187 -3.79 -12.00 -1.44
C LYS A 187 -2.53 -11.21 -1.76
N VAL A 188 -1.68 -10.97 -0.76
CA VAL A 188 -0.45 -10.18 -0.91
C VAL A 188 0.74 -11.07 -0.58
N TRP A 189 1.76 -11.06 -1.44
CA TRP A 189 3.02 -11.78 -1.25
C TRP A 189 4.19 -10.79 -1.08
N ILE A 190 5.04 -10.98 -0.06
CA ILE A 190 6.22 -10.12 0.20
C ILE A 190 7.56 -10.88 0.25
N GLY A 191 7.64 -12.07 -0.34
CA GLY A 191 8.88 -12.83 -0.54
C GLY A 191 9.12 -13.84 0.57
N GLN A 192 9.02 -13.39 1.82
CA GLN A 192 8.79 -14.30 2.94
C GLN A 192 7.28 -14.30 3.21
N LEU A 193 6.68 -15.49 3.24
CA LEU A 193 5.44 -15.71 3.96
C LEU A 193 5.66 -15.16 5.38
N THR A 194 5.31 -13.91 5.63
CA THR A 194 4.79 -13.51 6.94
C THR A 194 3.40 -14.11 6.95
N LEU A 195 3.37 -15.37 7.35
CA LEU A 195 2.20 -15.94 7.99
C LEU A 195 2.20 -15.44 9.43
#